data_AF-A0A962FGY6-F1
#
_entry.id   AF-A0A962FGY6-F1
#
_cell.length_a   1.000
_cell.length_b   1.000
_cell.length_c   1.000
_cell.angle_alpha   90.00
_cell.angle_beta   90.00
_cell.angle_gamma   90.00
#
_symmetry.space_group_name_H-M   'P 1'
#
loop_
_entity.id
_entity.type
_entity.pdbx_description
1 polymer ?
#
loop_
_entity_poly.entity_id
_entity_poly.type
_entity_poly.pdbx_seq_one_letter_code
_entity_poly.pdbx_strand_id
1 'polypeptide(L)' 'MKRTILALGLLLAAPLAQAQVSPGKYIAEHGFGTLDIKDGKFEIVSVGGNGHTCGVEGVM' A
#
# COMPACT_ATOMS: atom_id res chain seq x y z
N MET A 1 -36.42 -15.03 -8.54
CA MET A 1 -35.83 -15.54 -7.28
C MET A 1 -34.36 -15.98 -7.42
N LYS A 2 -33.96 -16.78 -8.43
CA LYS A 2 -32.53 -17.17 -8.62
C LYS A 2 -31.56 -16.01 -8.88
N ARG A 3 -31.99 -14.95 -9.57
CA ARG A 3 -31.15 -13.79 -9.92
C ARG A 3 -30.84 -12.89 -8.71
N THR A 4 -31.77 -12.77 -7.77
CA THR A 4 -31.61 -11.97 -6.56
C THR A 4 -30.65 -12.61 -5.55
N ILE A 5 -30.62 -13.94 -5.48
CA ILE A 5 -29.68 -14.68 -4.62
C ILE A 5 -28.23 -14.52 -5.12
N LEU A 6 -28.03 -14.51 -6.44
CA LEU A 6 -26.71 -14.32 -7.04
C LEU A 6 -26.14 -12.92 -6.79
N ALA A 7 -26.99 -11.89 -6.86
CA ALA A 7 -26.61 -10.50 -6.59
C ALA A 7 -26.22 -10.29 -5.11
N LEU A 8 -26.91 -10.94 -4.18
CA LEU A 8 -26.58 -10.85 -2.75
C LEU A 8 -25.25 -11.52 -2.41
N GLY A 9 -24.94 -12.66 -3.07
CA GLY A 9 -23.66 -13.35 -2.91
C GLY A 9 -22.46 -12.54 -3.40
N LEU A 10 -22.63 -11.74 -4.46
CA LEU A 10 -21.57 -10.90 -5.01
C LEU A 10 -21.25 -9.68 -4.12
N LEU A 11 -22.27 -9.13 -3.45
CA LEU A 11 -22.13 -7.99 -2.53
C LEU A 11 -21.43 -8.37 -1.21
N LEU A 12 -21.52 -9.64 -0.80
CA LEU A 12 -20.86 -10.17 0.41
C LEU A 12 -19.36 -10.45 0.21
N ALA A 13 -18.88 -10.56 -1.04
CA ALA A 13 -17.47 -10.82 -1.35
C ALA A 13 -16.65 -9.54 -1.63
N ALA A 14 -17.30 -8.37 -1.60
CA ALA A 14 -16.67 -7.09 -1.93
C ALA A 14 -15.83 -6.42 -0.81
N PRO A 15 -15.98 -6.68 0.50
CA PRO A 15 -15.08 -6.11 1.47
C PRO A 15 -13.85 -7.02 1.60
N LEU A 16 -12.66 -6.44 1.52
CA LEU A 16 -11.32 -7.02 1.83
C LEU A 16 -10.38 -7.29 0.66
N ALA A 17 -10.63 -6.78 -0.54
CA ALA A 17 -9.51 -6.41 -1.41
C ALA A 17 -8.90 -5.08 -0.91
N GLN A 18 -8.47 -5.03 0.36
CA GLN A 18 -7.61 -3.94 0.81
C GLN A 18 -6.25 -4.20 0.19
N ALA A 19 -5.74 -3.24 -0.59
CA ALA A 19 -4.38 -3.31 -1.10
C ALA A 19 -3.44 -3.52 0.09
N GLN A 20 -2.84 -4.71 0.19
CA GLN A 20 -1.85 -4.97 1.23
C GLN A 20 -0.64 -4.10 0.93
N VAL A 21 -0.48 -3.06 1.72
CA VAL A 21 0.72 -2.24 1.73
C VAL A 21 1.76 -3.02 2.54
N SER A 22 2.74 -3.59 1.85
CA SER A 22 3.83 -4.36 2.48
C SER A 22 5.09 -3.50 2.57
N PRO A 23 5.88 -3.61 3.65
CA PRO A 23 7.25 -3.11 3.68
C PRO A 23 8.04 -3.61 2.47
N GLY A 24 9.00 -2.81 2.01
CA GLY A 24 9.81 -3.17 0.87
C GLY A 24 10.63 -2.04 0.29
N LYS A 25 11.39 -2.37 -0.75
CA LYS A 25 12.19 -1.43 -1.52
C LYS A 25 11.46 -1.05 -2.80
N TYR A 26 11.47 0.24 -3.14
CA TYR A 26 11.00 0.75 -4.42
C TYR A 26 12.21 1.19 -5.25
N ILE A 27 12.28 0.74 -6.49
CA ILE A 27 13.32 1.15 -7.43
C ILE A 27 12.66 2.02 -8.50
N ALA A 28 13.16 3.24 -8.66
CA ALA A 28 12.78 4.17 -9.71
C ALA A 28 13.95 4.31 -10.69
N GLU A 29 13.68 4.81 -11.90
CA GLU A 29 14.66 4.94 -13.00
C GLU A 29 15.97 5.64 -12.56
N HIS A 30 15.87 6.59 -11.64
CA HIS A 30 17.02 7.33 -11.10
C HIS A 30 17.03 7.36 -9.57
N GLY A 31 16.35 6.46 -8.90
CA GLY A 31 16.18 6.58 -7.45
C GLY A 31 15.80 5.28 -6.80
N PHE A 32 15.77 5.30 -5.48
CA PHE A 32 15.29 4.19 -4.69
C PHE A 32 14.65 4.69 -3.41
N GLY A 33 13.80 3.88 -2.83
CA GLY A 33 13.23 4.15 -1.53
C GLY A 33 12.88 2.90 -0.77
N THR A 34 12.48 3.08 0.47
CA THR A 34 11.95 2.03 1.33
C THR A 34 10.61 2.44 1.90
N LEU A 35 9.76 1.46 2.15
CA LEU A 35 8.68 1.54 3.11
C LEU A 35 9.01 0.57 4.23
N ASP A 36 9.02 1.10 5.45
CA ASP A 36 9.20 0.35 6.67
C ASP A 36 7.93 0.48 7.52
N ILE A 37 7.46 -0.64 8.08
CA ILE A 37 6.30 -0.68 8.97
C ILE A 37 6.71 -1.32 10.28
N LYS A 38 6.43 -0.64 11.38
CA LYS A 38 6.72 -1.14 12.72
C LYS A 38 5.70 -0.61 13.72
N ASP A 39 5.12 -1.50 14.53
CA ASP A 39 4.25 -1.15 15.66
C ASP A 39 3.10 -0.17 15.30
N GLY A 40 2.43 -0.41 14.16
CA GLY A 40 1.34 0.46 13.67
C GLY A 40 1.79 1.80 13.10
N LYS A 41 3.10 1.98 12.88
CA LYS A 41 3.68 3.16 12.24
C LYS A 41 4.26 2.79 10.89
N PHE A 42 4.36 3.78 10.01
CA PHE A 42 5.06 3.66 8.75
C PHE A 42 6.10 4.77 8.58
N GLU A 43 7.16 4.46 7.86
CA GLU A 43 8.15 5.41 7.35
C GLU A 43 8.38 5.11 5.87
N ILE A 44 8.37 6.15 5.04
CA ILE A 44 8.80 6.09 3.65
C ILE A 44 10.01 7.01 3.50
N VAL A 45 11.11 6.46 2.99
CA VAL A 45 12.31 7.22 2.63
C VAL A 45 12.59 7.04 1.15
N SER A 46 12.94 8.10 0.44
CA SER A 46 13.28 8.04 -0.98
C SER A 46 14.48 8.94 -1.29
N VAL A 47 15.36 8.44 -2.16
CA VAL A 47 16.52 9.15 -2.72
C VAL A 47 16.29 9.37 -4.21
N GLY A 48 16.30 10.64 -4.64
CA GLY A 48 16.21 11.03 -6.04
C GLY A 48 17.55 10.93 -6.77
N GLY A 49 17.53 11.03 -8.10
CA GLY A 49 18.74 10.93 -8.94
C GLY A 49 19.75 12.06 -8.74
N ASN A 50 19.32 13.15 -8.10
CA ASN A 50 20.17 14.24 -7.65
C ASN A 50 20.79 13.99 -6.25
N GLY A 51 20.57 12.82 -5.65
CA GLY A 51 21.06 12.47 -4.31
C GLY A 51 20.28 13.11 -3.16
N HIS A 52 19.22 13.88 -3.43
CA HIS A 52 18.39 14.43 -2.38
C HIS A 52 17.47 13.37 -1.79
N THR A 53 17.32 13.41 -0.47
CA THR A 53 16.50 12.48 0.29
C THR A 53 15.24 13.19 0.80
N CYS A 54 14.09 12.58 0.60
CA CYS A 54 12.81 12.99 1.17
C CYS A 54 12.21 11.86 1.98
N GLY A 55 11.45 12.19 3.02
CA GLY A 55 10.77 11.20 3.85
C GLY A 55 9.41 11.66 4.35
N VAL A 56 8.56 10.68 4.65
CA VAL A 56 7.26 10.89 5.32
C VAL A 56 7.01 9.75 6.30
N GLU A 57 6.49 10.10 7.47
CA GLU A 57 6.15 9.16 8.53
C GLU A 57 4.70 9.33 8.97
N GLY A 58 4.13 8.28 9.56
CA GLY A 58 2.77 8.35 10.09
C GLY A 58 2.35 7.15 10.92
N VAL A 59 1.11 7.21 11.41
CA VAL A 59 0.43 6.16 12.17
C VAL A 59 -0.70 5.56 11.34
N MET A 60 -0.93 4.26 11.48
CA MET A 60 -1.98 3.49 10.79
C MET A 60 -3.08 3.05 11.74
#